data_AF-G7GXS8-F1
#
_entry.id   AF-G7GXS8-F1
#
_cell.length_a   1.000
_cell.length_b   1.000
_cell.length_c   1.000
_cell.angle_alpha   90.00
_cell.angle_beta   90.00
_cell.angle_gamma   90.00
#
_symmetry.space_group_name_H-M   'P 1'
#
loop_
_entity.id
_entity.type
_entity.pdbx_description
1 polymer ?
#
loop_
_entity_poly.entity_id
_entity_poly.type
_entity_poly.pdbx_seq_one_letter_code
_entity_poly.pdbx_strand_id
1 'polypeptide(L)'
;MEKPTSDTRTRLLDAAAELIAAAPGEEFSLRDVCDRAGVKMPTLYHFFGNKQGLTEAVVERGFEQYAATKAQRESSGDPIQDIRDGWDAHVEFGLANPGVYALMYGTVRPGDPAPAQAKPTAMLRELVRRAAEQNRLVVPEEQAVGHILAANIGVTLRQIILAQADPELSAAMRDGVIAAITGTPDVGTSVPREALLVTLDHAVRNPAILGSAETALLADWLQRLVDSQT
;
A
#
# COMPACT_ATOMS: atom_id res chain seq x y z
N MET A 1 31.59 33.79 5.40
CA MET A 1 30.38 33.32 4.70
C MET A 1 29.63 32.40 5.63
N GLU A 2 28.55 32.87 6.23
CA GLU A 2 27.69 32.11 7.15
C GLU A 2 27.03 30.93 6.43
N LYS A 3 27.32 29.72 6.94
CA LYS A 3 26.52 28.52 6.68
C LYS A 3 26.16 27.73 7.97
N PRO A 4 25.64 28.34 9.07
CA PRO A 4 25.39 27.60 10.33
C PRO A 4 23.90 27.25 10.59
N THR A 5 22.95 27.94 9.96
CA THR A 5 21.50 27.86 10.27
C THR A 5 20.86 26.58 9.73
N SER A 6 21.28 26.14 8.55
CA SER A 6 20.82 24.88 7.93
C SER A 6 21.26 23.65 8.72
N ASP A 7 22.49 23.65 9.26
CA ASP A 7 22.99 22.55 10.09
C ASP A 7 22.21 22.46 11.42
N THR A 8 21.96 23.61 12.06
CA THR A 8 21.24 23.66 13.34
C THR A 8 19.79 23.20 13.21
N ARG A 9 19.06 23.65 12.18
CA ARG A 9 17.68 23.20 11.91
C ARG A 9 17.64 21.69 11.67
N THR A 10 18.59 21.17 10.89
CA THR A 10 18.67 19.74 10.55
C THR A 10 18.93 18.91 11.80
N ARG A 11 19.90 19.28 12.64
CA ARG A 11 20.18 18.62 13.92
C ARG A 11 18.98 18.58 14.87
N LEU A 12 18.20 19.65 14.94
CA LEU A 12 16.97 19.68 15.74
C LEU A 12 15.91 18.70 15.19
N LEU A 13 15.77 18.62 13.87
CA LEU A 13 14.85 17.66 13.24
C LEU A 13 15.34 16.22 13.41
N ASP A 14 16.63 15.96 13.27
CA ASP A 14 17.25 14.65 13.51
C ASP A 14 17.00 14.19 14.95
N ALA A 15 17.32 15.04 15.93
CA ALA A 15 17.07 14.76 17.34
C ALA A 15 15.59 14.48 17.65
N ALA A 16 14.66 15.23 17.04
CA ALA A 16 13.24 14.98 17.20
C ALA A 16 12.81 13.65 16.59
N ALA A 17 13.24 13.34 15.36
CA ALA A 17 12.93 12.08 14.70
C ALA A 17 13.52 10.87 15.44
N GLU A 18 14.74 10.97 15.98
CA GLU A 18 15.35 9.94 16.82
C GLU A 18 14.54 9.69 18.10
N LEU A 19 14.09 10.75 18.77
CA LEU A 19 13.24 10.63 19.97
C LEU A 19 11.90 9.94 19.65
N ILE A 20 11.28 10.34 18.54
CA ILE A 20 10.04 9.73 18.04
C ILE A 20 10.25 8.25 17.67
N ALA A 21 11.39 7.91 17.08
CA ALA A 21 11.72 6.54 16.69
C ALA A 21 12.04 5.66 17.91
N ALA A 22 12.66 6.22 18.95
CA ALA A 22 13.04 5.49 20.17
C ALA A 22 11.83 5.10 21.03
N ALA A 23 10.77 5.90 21.03
CA ALA A 23 9.54 5.64 21.78
C ALA A 23 8.29 5.99 20.96
N PRO A 24 7.90 5.15 19.97
CA PRO A 24 6.73 5.39 19.14
C PRO A 24 5.46 5.51 19.99
N GLY A 25 4.72 6.60 19.81
CA GLY A 25 3.47 6.86 20.54
C GLY A 25 3.63 7.52 21.91
N GLU A 26 4.86 7.70 22.40
CA GLU A 26 5.13 8.50 23.60
C GLU A 26 5.34 9.98 23.26
N GLU A 27 5.00 10.86 24.21
CA GLU A 27 5.31 12.28 24.07
C GLU A 27 6.80 12.55 24.32
N PHE A 28 7.46 13.22 23.37
CA PHE A 28 8.81 13.77 23.60
C PHE A 28 8.74 15.21 24.12
N SER A 29 9.75 15.65 24.88
CA SER A 29 9.87 17.04 25.32
C SER A 29 10.76 17.87 24.38
N LEU A 30 10.46 19.15 24.23
CA LEU A 30 11.30 20.08 23.46
C LEU A 30 12.69 20.26 24.09
N ARG A 31 12.81 20.03 25.40
CA ARG A 31 14.10 20.07 26.11
C ARG A 31 14.96 18.89 25.69
N ASP A 32 14.40 17.68 25.63
CA ASP A 32 15.15 16.49 25.19
C ASP A 32 15.64 16.64 23.75
N VAL A 33 14.85 17.28 22.88
CA VAL A 33 15.26 17.62 21.52
C VAL A 33 16.44 18.59 21.54
N CYS A 34 16.34 19.67 22.31
CA CYS A 34 17.40 20.66 22.46
C CYS A 34 18.70 20.05 23.00
N ASP A 35 18.60 19.25 24.06
CA ASP A 35 19.73 18.61 24.72
C ASP A 35 20.44 17.65 23.77
N ARG A 36 19.69 16.81 23.06
CA ARG A 36 20.23 15.88 22.06
C ARG A 36 20.81 16.60 20.84
N ALA A 37 20.15 17.65 20.37
CA ALA A 37 20.66 18.46 19.28
C ALA A 37 21.84 19.34 19.68
N GLY A 38 22.14 19.53 20.98
CA GLY A 38 23.16 20.46 21.48
C GLY A 38 22.81 21.93 21.21
N VAL A 39 21.52 22.29 21.29
CA VAL A 39 20.96 23.60 20.95
C VAL A 39 20.14 24.13 22.12
N LYS A 40 19.98 25.46 22.26
CA LYS A 40 19.17 26.06 23.33
C LYS A 40 17.71 26.23 22.90
N MET A 41 16.79 26.18 23.86
CA MET A 41 15.34 26.36 23.66
C MET A 41 14.95 27.58 22.81
N PRO A 42 15.52 28.79 22.99
CA PRO A 42 15.16 29.95 22.16
C PRO A 42 15.42 29.72 20.66
N THR A 43 16.46 28.96 20.31
CA THR A 43 16.78 28.62 18.92
C THR A 43 15.77 27.63 18.34
N LEU A 44 15.32 26.64 19.11
CA LEU A 44 14.24 25.75 18.69
C LEU A 44 12.97 26.54 18.40
N TYR A 45 12.56 27.42 19.30
CA TYR A 45 11.38 28.27 19.10
C TYR A 45 11.54 29.23 17.91
N HIS A 46 12.74 29.73 17.64
CA HIS A 46 13.00 30.54 16.46
C HIS A 46 12.74 29.77 15.15
N PHE A 47 13.13 28.49 15.08
CA PHE A 47 12.94 27.68 13.87
C PHE A 47 11.53 27.12 13.70
N PHE A 48 10.90 26.71 14.80
CA PHE A 48 9.68 25.88 14.75
C PHE A 48 8.48 26.51 15.44
N GLY A 49 8.67 27.62 16.16
CA GLY A 49 7.61 28.33 16.88
C GLY A 49 7.12 27.61 18.14
N ASN A 50 6.73 26.34 18.03
CA ASN A 50 6.22 25.51 19.12
C ASN A 50 6.44 24.01 18.84
N LYS A 51 5.97 23.14 19.75
CA LYS A 51 6.07 21.67 19.60
C LYS A 51 5.32 21.18 18.36
N GLN A 52 4.17 21.78 18.05
CA GLN A 52 3.38 21.42 16.89
C GLN A 52 4.12 21.73 15.58
N GLY A 53 4.73 22.89 15.44
CA GLY A 53 5.52 23.25 14.26
C GLY A 53 6.77 22.39 14.08
N LEU A 54 7.38 21.92 15.18
CA LEU A 54 8.46 20.93 15.09
C LEU A 54 7.94 19.58 14.60
N THR A 55 6.82 19.09 15.14
CA THR A 55 6.19 17.84 14.71
C THR A 55 5.78 17.90 13.23
N GLU A 56 5.17 19.00 12.79
CA GLU A 56 4.81 19.22 11.38
C GLU A 56 6.03 19.19 10.46
N ALA A 57 7.13 19.82 10.87
CA ALA A 57 8.38 19.79 10.11
C ALA A 57 9.02 18.38 10.06
N VAL A 58 8.87 17.58 11.11
CA VAL A 58 9.30 16.17 11.10
C VAL A 58 8.43 15.34 10.15
N VAL A 59 7.10 15.54 10.17
CA VAL A 59 6.16 14.87 9.27
C VAL A 59 6.41 15.25 7.82
N GLU A 60 6.63 16.53 7.53
CA GLU A 60 6.99 17.03 6.20
C GLU A 60 8.24 16.32 5.66
N ARG A 61 9.31 16.27 6.47
CA ARG A 61 10.54 15.56 6.11
C ARG A 61 10.32 14.06 5.92
N GLY A 62 9.47 13.43 6.74
CA GLY A 62 9.10 12.02 6.59
C GLY A 62 8.42 11.75 5.24
N PHE A 63 7.48 12.60 4.83
CA PHE A 63 6.85 12.52 3.51
C PHE A 63 7.82 12.78 2.36
N GLU A 64 8.79 13.70 2.53
CA GLU A 64 9.84 13.94 1.53
C GLU A 64 10.73 12.72 1.32
N GLN A 65 11.19 12.09 2.41
CA GLN A 65 11.99 10.86 2.37
C GLN A 65 11.20 9.71 1.74
N TYR A 66 9.92 9.57 2.12
CA TYR A 66 9.04 8.57 1.56
C TYR A 66 8.83 8.76 0.04
N ALA A 67 8.56 10.00 -0.38
CA ALA A 67 8.40 10.33 -1.80
C ALA A 67 9.70 10.13 -2.60
N ALA A 68 10.86 10.44 -2.02
CA ALA A 68 12.16 10.21 -2.64
C ALA A 68 12.41 8.71 -2.87
N THR A 69 12.08 7.87 -1.88
CA THR A 69 12.19 6.41 -1.98
C THR A 69 11.29 5.85 -3.08
N LYS A 70 10.06 6.38 -3.22
CA LYS A 70 9.17 6.00 -4.33
C LYS A 70 9.70 6.44 -5.69
N ALA A 71 10.21 7.66 -5.80
CA ALA A 71 10.65 8.23 -7.07
C ALA A 71 11.87 7.52 -7.67
N GLN A 72 12.66 6.80 -6.85
CA GLN A 72 13.80 6.02 -7.30
C GLN A 72 13.40 4.67 -7.91
N ARG A 73 12.14 4.24 -7.80
CA ARG A 73 11.68 2.96 -8.35
C ARG A 73 11.47 3.08 -9.85
N GLU A 74 12.08 2.17 -10.59
CA GLU A 74 11.85 2.03 -12.03
C GLU A 74 10.46 1.41 -12.27
N SER A 75 9.76 1.89 -13.29
CA SER A 75 8.48 1.32 -13.71
C SER A 75 8.71 -0.09 -14.26
N SER A 76 7.95 -1.07 -13.77
CA SER A 76 7.93 -2.44 -14.32
C SER A 76 7.34 -2.49 -15.74
N GLY A 77 6.59 -1.46 -16.13
CA GLY A 77 5.86 -1.38 -17.39
C GLY A 77 4.39 -1.81 -17.28
N ASP A 78 4.02 -2.55 -16.22
CA ASP A 78 2.63 -2.87 -15.88
C ASP A 78 2.17 -1.99 -14.70
N PRO A 79 1.20 -1.07 -14.88
CA PRO A 79 0.76 -0.20 -13.81
C PRO A 79 0.14 -0.95 -12.63
N ILE A 80 -0.41 -2.15 -12.82
CA ILE A 80 -0.95 -2.95 -11.71
C ILE A 80 0.19 -3.54 -10.88
N GLN A 81 1.27 -3.96 -11.53
CA GLN A 81 2.47 -4.40 -10.81
C GLN A 81 3.15 -3.23 -10.09
N ASP A 82 3.23 -2.05 -10.71
CA ASP A 82 3.76 -0.85 -10.08
C ASP A 82 2.94 -0.45 -8.82
N ILE A 83 1.62 -0.66 -8.85
CA ILE A 83 0.76 -0.47 -7.66
C ILE A 83 1.09 -1.49 -6.57
N ARG A 84 1.35 -2.77 -6.91
CA ARG A 84 1.78 -3.78 -5.92
C ARG A 84 3.12 -3.42 -5.30
N ASP A 85 4.09 -3.07 -6.11
CA ASP A 85 5.43 -2.71 -5.64
C ASP A 85 5.37 -1.45 -4.78
N GLY A 86 4.54 -0.48 -5.17
CA GLY A 86 4.28 0.75 -4.40
C GLY A 86 3.52 0.51 -3.10
N TRP A 87 2.71 -0.54 -3.02
CA TRP A 87 2.06 -0.99 -1.79
C TRP A 87 3.08 -1.54 -0.81
N ASP A 88 3.93 -2.46 -1.28
CA ASP A 88 4.94 -3.12 -0.45
C ASP A 88 5.96 -2.11 0.07
N ALA A 89 6.37 -1.15 -0.78
CA ALA A 89 7.20 -0.02 -0.40
C ALA A 89 6.62 0.80 0.77
N HIS A 90 5.30 0.99 0.76
CA HIS A 90 4.62 1.75 1.81
C HIS A 90 4.67 1.01 3.14
N VAL A 91 4.36 -0.28 3.12
CA VAL A 91 4.35 -1.13 4.31
C VAL A 91 5.76 -1.23 4.87
N GLU A 92 6.76 -1.50 4.02
CA GLU A 92 8.18 -1.54 4.39
C GLU A 92 8.62 -0.23 5.05
N PHE A 93 8.29 0.92 4.45
CA PHE A 93 8.62 2.22 5.03
C PHE A 93 7.99 2.44 6.41
N GLY A 94 6.72 2.09 6.57
CA GLY A 94 6.00 2.25 7.84
C GLY A 94 6.58 1.35 8.95
N LEU A 95 6.90 0.10 8.62
CA LEU A 95 7.49 -0.85 9.57
C LEU A 95 8.94 -0.48 9.93
N ALA A 96 9.70 0.09 9.00
CA ALA A 96 11.05 0.58 9.27
C ALA A 96 11.06 1.88 10.10
N ASN A 97 9.96 2.67 10.07
CA ASN A 97 9.87 3.99 10.70
C ASN A 97 8.57 4.16 11.52
N PRO A 98 8.27 3.29 12.50
CA PRO A 98 6.94 3.23 13.14
C PRO A 98 6.53 4.53 13.84
N GLY A 99 7.45 5.19 14.54
CA GLY A 99 7.16 6.47 15.22
C GLY A 99 6.85 7.60 14.24
N VAL A 100 7.64 7.74 13.17
CA VAL A 100 7.42 8.77 12.14
C VAL A 100 6.12 8.48 11.39
N TYR A 101 5.88 7.21 11.06
CA TYR A 101 4.67 6.79 10.36
C TYR A 101 3.40 7.02 11.19
N ALA A 102 3.45 6.77 12.50
CA ALA A 102 2.36 7.08 13.42
C ALA A 102 2.06 8.59 13.49
N LEU A 103 3.05 9.47 13.34
CA LEU A 103 2.80 10.91 13.22
C LEU A 103 2.24 11.31 11.87
N MET A 104 2.67 10.64 10.78
CA MET A 104 2.16 10.91 9.44
C MET A 104 0.69 10.53 9.27
N TYR A 105 0.26 9.41 9.87
CA TYR A 105 -1.05 8.81 9.60
C TYR A 105 -1.92 8.52 10.84
N GLY A 106 -1.36 8.57 12.05
CA GLY A 106 -2.06 8.28 13.30
C GLY A 106 -2.73 9.50 13.96
N THR A 107 -2.35 10.73 13.59
CA THR A 107 -3.00 11.95 14.08
C THR A 107 -4.01 12.47 13.06
N VAL A 108 -5.30 12.36 13.36
CA VAL A 108 -6.40 12.79 12.47
C VAL A 108 -6.97 14.13 12.92
N ARG A 109 -7.05 15.10 11.99
CA ARG A 109 -7.72 16.39 12.18
C ARG A 109 -8.83 16.55 11.14
N PRO A 110 -10.09 16.75 11.54
CA PRO A 110 -11.18 16.96 10.59
C PRO A 110 -10.91 18.16 9.67
N GLY A 111 -10.92 17.94 8.35
CA GLY A 111 -10.79 19.00 7.35
C GLY A 111 -9.37 19.51 7.07
N ASP A 112 -8.34 18.87 7.63
CA ASP A 112 -6.93 19.31 7.51
C ASP A 112 -6.08 18.20 6.87
N PRO A 113 -6.15 18.02 5.53
CA PRO A 113 -5.26 17.11 4.84
C PRO A 113 -3.83 17.67 4.89
N ALA A 114 -2.89 16.92 5.47
CA ALA A 114 -1.50 17.34 5.55
C ALA A 114 -0.95 17.65 4.14
N PRO A 115 -0.53 18.89 3.83
CA PRO A 115 -0.06 19.25 2.48
C PRO A 115 1.08 18.36 1.98
N ALA A 116 1.93 17.89 2.89
CA ALA A 116 3.04 16.99 2.60
C ALA A 116 2.59 15.62 2.03
N GLN A 117 1.36 15.19 2.30
CA GLN A 117 0.79 13.95 1.75
C GLN A 117 0.47 14.07 0.25
N ALA A 118 0.40 15.28 -0.30
CA ALA A 118 -0.02 15.52 -1.67
C ALA A 118 0.91 14.84 -2.69
N LYS A 119 2.24 14.88 -2.50
CA LYS A 119 3.21 14.32 -3.44
C LYS A 119 3.15 12.79 -3.53
N PRO A 120 3.22 12.02 -2.43
CA PRO A 120 3.02 10.57 -2.48
C PRO A 120 1.66 10.16 -3.05
N THR A 121 0.61 10.94 -2.76
CA THR A 121 -0.74 10.69 -3.30
C THR A 121 -0.79 10.93 -4.80
N ALA A 122 -0.13 11.99 -5.30
CA ALA A 122 -0.03 12.27 -6.73
C ALA A 122 0.70 11.17 -7.49
N MET A 123 1.75 10.58 -6.91
CA MET A 123 2.45 9.42 -7.50
C MET A 123 1.51 8.22 -7.65
N LEU A 124 0.70 7.92 -6.63
CA LEU A 124 -0.30 6.84 -6.72
C LEU A 124 -1.37 7.15 -7.77
N ARG A 125 -1.88 8.40 -7.81
CA ARG A 125 -2.84 8.85 -8.81
C ARG A 125 -2.32 8.62 -10.23
N GLU A 126 -1.04 8.91 -10.48
CA GLU A 126 -0.44 8.67 -11.79
C GLU A 126 -0.43 7.17 -12.17
N LEU A 127 -0.12 6.27 -11.23
CA LEU A 127 -0.18 4.82 -11.48
C LEU A 127 -1.60 4.36 -11.77
N VAL A 128 -2.58 4.84 -11.01
CA VAL A 128 -4.00 4.54 -11.21
C VAL A 128 -4.49 5.08 -12.56
N ARG A 129 -4.10 6.30 -12.93
CA ARG A 129 -4.39 6.91 -14.23
C ARG A 129 -3.85 6.06 -15.38
N ARG A 130 -2.60 5.60 -15.31
CA ARG A 130 -2.01 4.67 -16.29
C ARG A 130 -2.79 3.35 -16.40
N ALA A 131 -3.27 2.81 -15.27
CA ALA A 131 -4.12 1.61 -15.28
C ALA A 131 -5.48 1.89 -15.95
N ALA A 132 -6.08 3.06 -15.71
CA ALA A 132 -7.32 3.49 -16.34
C ALA A 132 -7.18 3.65 -17.86
N GLU A 133 -6.11 4.29 -18.34
CA GLU A 133 -5.80 4.44 -19.77
C GLU A 133 -5.67 3.09 -20.49
N GLN A 134 -5.26 2.04 -19.76
CA GLN A 134 -5.17 0.67 -20.25
C GLN A 134 -6.47 -0.13 -20.08
N ASN A 135 -7.58 0.51 -19.70
CA ASN A 135 -8.88 -0.11 -19.42
C ASN A 135 -8.81 -1.23 -18.36
N ARG A 136 -7.93 -1.09 -17.37
CA ARG A 136 -7.72 -2.10 -16.32
C ARG A 136 -8.54 -1.86 -15.05
N LEU A 137 -9.30 -0.76 -14.96
CA LEU A 137 -10.11 -0.43 -13.79
C LEU A 137 -11.60 -0.70 -14.06
N VAL A 138 -12.31 -1.23 -13.07
CA VAL A 138 -13.77 -1.38 -13.06
C VAL A 138 -14.47 -0.35 -12.18
N VAL A 139 -13.70 0.54 -11.56
CA VAL A 139 -14.16 1.65 -10.71
C VAL A 139 -13.53 2.97 -11.16
N PRO A 140 -14.11 4.13 -10.84
CA PRO A 140 -13.49 5.43 -11.08
C PRO A 140 -12.13 5.57 -10.40
N GLU A 141 -11.22 6.36 -11.00
CA GLU A 141 -9.84 6.55 -10.50
C GLU A 141 -9.79 7.03 -9.04
N GLU A 142 -10.62 8.01 -8.65
CA GLU A 142 -10.71 8.50 -7.27
C GLU A 142 -11.06 7.39 -6.28
N GLN A 143 -11.97 6.48 -6.68
CA GLN A 143 -12.38 5.37 -5.84
C GLN A 143 -11.24 4.34 -5.71
N ALA A 144 -10.53 4.05 -6.80
CA ALA A 144 -9.37 3.17 -6.76
C ALA A 144 -8.25 3.71 -5.84
N VAL A 145 -7.92 5.00 -5.94
CA VAL A 145 -6.95 5.66 -5.05
C VAL A 145 -7.43 5.57 -3.59
N GLY A 146 -8.71 5.84 -3.34
CA GLY A 146 -9.31 5.75 -2.02
C GLY A 146 -9.20 4.35 -1.40
N HIS A 147 -9.53 3.30 -2.15
CA HIS A 147 -9.40 1.91 -1.69
C HIS A 147 -7.95 1.56 -1.34
N ILE A 148 -7.00 1.93 -2.21
CA ILE A 148 -5.57 1.64 -1.99
C ILE A 148 -5.07 2.34 -0.73
N LEU A 149 -5.31 3.65 -0.60
CA LEU A 149 -4.83 4.42 0.55
C LEU A 149 -5.45 3.93 1.86
N ALA A 150 -6.77 3.72 1.90
CA ALA A 150 -7.46 3.31 3.11
C ALA A 150 -6.95 1.97 3.64
N ALA A 151 -6.83 0.97 2.75
CA ALA A 151 -6.40 -0.36 3.13
C ALA A 151 -4.89 -0.43 3.42
N ASN A 152 -4.05 0.25 2.63
CA ASN A 152 -2.61 0.24 2.82
C ASN A 152 -2.20 0.95 4.13
N ILE A 153 -2.79 2.11 4.42
CA ILE A 153 -2.56 2.82 5.68
C ILE A 153 -3.05 1.97 6.86
N GLY A 154 -4.26 1.41 6.75
CA GLY A 154 -4.85 0.58 7.80
C GLY A 154 -4.02 -0.66 8.14
N VAL A 155 -3.59 -1.43 7.13
CA VAL A 155 -2.79 -2.65 7.37
C VAL A 155 -1.41 -2.34 7.92
N THR A 156 -0.81 -1.21 7.54
CA THR A 156 0.49 -0.77 8.05
C THR A 156 0.37 -0.34 9.51
N LEU A 157 -0.61 0.53 9.84
CA LEU A 157 -0.87 0.95 11.22
C LEU A 157 -1.19 -0.23 12.14
N ARG A 158 -1.98 -1.20 11.67
CA ARG A 158 -2.29 -2.41 12.45
C ARG A 158 -1.03 -3.17 12.86
N GLN A 159 -0.10 -3.39 11.93
CA GLN A 159 1.15 -4.11 12.21
C GLN A 159 2.05 -3.32 13.18
N ILE A 160 2.08 -1.99 13.07
CA ILE A 160 2.78 -1.11 14.01
C ILE A 160 2.16 -1.22 15.41
N ILE A 161 0.82 -1.14 15.51
CA ILE A 161 0.09 -1.23 16.79
C ILE A 161 0.33 -2.57 17.48
N LEU A 162 0.36 -3.67 16.72
CA LEU A 162 0.61 -5.01 17.26
C LEU A 162 2.09 -5.30 17.49
N ALA A 163 2.99 -4.39 17.07
CA ALA A 163 4.44 -4.59 17.06
C ALA A 163 4.85 -5.93 16.41
N GLN A 164 4.11 -6.35 15.39
CA GLN A 164 4.28 -7.63 14.72
C GLN A 164 4.04 -7.48 13.22
N ALA A 165 5.06 -7.80 12.43
CA ALA A 165 4.94 -7.86 10.97
C ALA A 165 4.04 -9.03 10.56
N ASP A 166 3.15 -8.77 9.61
CA ASP A 166 2.18 -9.72 9.07
C ASP A 166 2.16 -9.58 7.53
N PRO A 167 3.21 -10.10 6.85
CA PRO A 167 3.36 -9.95 5.41
C PRO A 167 2.25 -10.66 4.64
N GLU A 168 1.70 -11.74 5.18
CA GLU A 168 0.60 -12.49 4.57
C GLU A 168 -0.69 -11.67 4.55
N LEU A 169 -1.05 -11.04 5.68
CA LEU A 169 -2.21 -10.13 5.72
C LEU A 169 -2.02 -8.94 4.78
N SER A 170 -0.82 -8.35 4.75
CA SER A 170 -0.52 -7.23 3.85
C SER A 170 -0.72 -7.62 2.38
N ALA A 171 -0.18 -8.78 1.97
CA ALA A 171 -0.33 -9.30 0.61
C ALA A 171 -1.80 -9.62 0.29
N ALA A 172 -2.52 -10.29 1.20
CA ALA A 172 -3.94 -10.60 1.02
C ALA A 172 -4.78 -9.32 0.88
N MET A 173 -4.49 -8.28 1.67
CA MET A 173 -5.19 -7.00 1.56
C MET A 173 -4.90 -6.26 0.27
N ARG A 174 -3.63 -6.22 -0.14
CA ARG A 174 -3.21 -5.66 -1.42
C ARG A 174 -3.93 -6.33 -2.58
N ASP A 175 -3.92 -7.66 -2.61
CA ASP A 175 -4.47 -8.43 -3.72
C ASP A 175 -6.00 -8.37 -3.74
N GLY A 176 -6.65 -8.36 -2.57
CA GLY A 176 -8.09 -8.12 -2.45
C GLY A 176 -8.52 -6.73 -2.94
N VAL A 177 -7.77 -5.68 -2.60
CA VAL A 177 -8.02 -4.31 -3.09
C VAL A 177 -7.80 -4.22 -4.60
N ILE A 178 -6.71 -4.79 -5.12
CA ILE A 178 -6.43 -4.80 -6.55
C ILE A 178 -7.54 -5.53 -7.31
N ALA A 179 -7.99 -6.69 -6.82
CA ALA A 179 -9.13 -7.40 -7.40
C ALA A 179 -10.41 -6.54 -7.34
N ALA A 180 -10.66 -5.82 -6.24
CA ALA A 180 -11.85 -4.96 -6.14
C ALA A 180 -11.84 -3.79 -7.16
N ILE A 181 -10.66 -3.21 -7.45
CA ILE A 181 -10.56 -2.05 -8.36
C ILE A 181 -10.34 -2.43 -9.82
N THR A 182 -9.78 -3.61 -10.09
CA THR A 182 -9.52 -4.12 -11.47
C THR A 182 -10.56 -5.14 -11.92
N GLY A 183 -11.48 -5.52 -11.02
CA GLY A 183 -12.29 -6.71 -11.17
C GLY A 183 -11.51 -7.94 -10.71
N THR A 184 -12.20 -8.94 -10.18
CA THR A 184 -11.59 -10.27 -10.15
C THR A 184 -11.33 -10.66 -11.61
N PRO A 185 -10.14 -11.19 -11.98
CA PRO A 185 -10.08 -11.97 -13.21
C PRO A 185 -11.23 -12.94 -13.13
N ASP A 186 -11.99 -13.06 -14.21
CA ASP A 186 -13.17 -13.89 -14.26
C ASP A 186 -12.79 -15.36 -14.00
N VAL A 187 -12.61 -15.73 -12.73
CA VAL A 187 -12.76 -17.11 -12.26
C VAL A 187 -14.26 -17.49 -12.33
N GLY A 188 -15.12 -16.56 -12.75
CA GLY A 188 -16.54 -16.69 -13.08
C GLY A 188 -16.82 -17.16 -14.51
N THR A 189 -15.91 -17.92 -15.13
CA THR A 189 -16.37 -19.15 -15.81
C THR A 189 -16.37 -20.32 -14.84
N SER A 190 -16.89 -20.11 -13.63
CA SER A 190 -17.77 -21.12 -13.03
C SER A 190 -18.97 -21.25 -13.97
N VAL A 191 -18.78 -21.96 -15.08
CA VAL A 191 -19.89 -22.50 -15.87
C VAL A 191 -20.80 -23.16 -14.83
N PRO A 192 -22.08 -22.74 -14.67
CA PRO A 192 -22.97 -23.38 -13.72
C PRO A 192 -22.85 -24.89 -13.86
N ARG A 193 -22.78 -25.65 -12.77
CA ARG A 193 -22.58 -27.11 -12.84
C ARG A 193 -23.51 -27.76 -13.87
N GLU A 194 -24.73 -27.26 -13.96
CA GLU A 194 -25.74 -27.62 -14.97
C GLU A 194 -25.32 -27.30 -16.41
N ALA A 195 -24.80 -26.10 -16.69
CA ALA A 195 -24.27 -25.74 -18.00
C ALA A 195 -23.00 -26.53 -18.37
N LEU A 196 -22.18 -26.91 -17.38
CA LEU A 196 -21.00 -27.76 -17.56
C LEU A 196 -21.43 -29.18 -17.95
N LEU A 197 -22.41 -29.75 -17.24
CA LEU A 197 -23.00 -31.04 -17.55
C LEU A 197 -23.68 -31.06 -18.93
N VAL A 198 -24.43 -30.01 -19.28
CA VAL A 198 -25.06 -29.88 -20.60
C VAL A 198 -24.01 -29.79 -21.70
N THR A 199 -22.94 -29.03 -21.50
CA THR A 199 -21.85 -28.90 -22.47
C THR A 199 -21.07 -30.21 -22.63
N LEU A 200 -20.85 -30.95 -21.53
CA LEU A 200 -20.22 -32.28 -21.56
C LEU A 200 -21.11 -33.32 -22.28
N ASP A 201 -22.41 -33.39 -21.97
CA ASP A 201 -23.35 -34.27 -22.69
C ASP A 201 -23.41 -33.93 -24.18
N HIS A 202 -23.41 -32.64 -24.51
CA HIS A 202 -23.36 -32.17 -25.90
C HIS A 202 -22.06 -32.59 -26.61
N ALA A 203 -20.90 -32.46 -25.96
CA ALA A 203 -19.60 -32.86 -26.51
C ALA A 203 -19.49 -34.38 -26.71
N VAL A 204 -20.06 -35.17 -25.80
CA VAL A 204 -20.10 -36.65 -25.92
C VAL A 204 -21.00 -37.09 -27.09
N ARG A 205 -22.14 -36.43 -27.30
CA ARG A 205 -23.06 -36.71 -28.43
C ARG A 205 -22.55 -36.22 -29.78
N ASN A 206 -21.56 -35.32 -29.80
CA ASN A 206 -20.99 -34.74 -31.01
C ASN A 206 -19.47 -34.93 -31.06
N PRO A 207 -18.97 -36.14 -31.34
CA PRO A 207 -17.53 -36.47 -31.27
C PRO A 207 -16.64 -35.67 -32.23
N ALA A 208 -17.22 -34.98 -33.21
CA ALA A 208 -16.48 -34.11 -34.12
C ALA A 208 -15.98 -32.81 -33.47
N ILE A 209 -16.54 -32.41 -32.32
CA ILE A 209 -16.19 -31.15 -31.65
C ILE A 209 -14.80 -31.22 -31.01
N LEU A 210 -14.49 -32.32 -30.31
CA LEU A 210 -13.20 -32.53 -29.63
C LEU A 210 -12.28 -33.49 -30.38
N GLY A 211 -12.81 -34.24 -31.35
CA GLY A 211 -12.15 -35.38 -31.97
C GLY A 211 -12.65 -36.69 -31.36
N SER A 212 -12.79 -37.72 -32.20
CA SER A 212 -13.45 -38.98 -31.77
C SER A 212 -12.65 -39.74 -30.71
N ALA A 213 -11.32 -39.62 -30.72
CA ALA A 213 -10.45 -40.25 -29.74
C ALA A 213 -10.52 -39.52 -28.39
N GLU A 214 -10.50 -38.18 -28.43
CA GLU A 214 -10.58 -37.28 -27.29
C GLU A 214 -11.94 -37.38 -26.59
N THR A 215 -13.03 -37.45 -27.35
CA THR A 215 -14.38 -37.66 -26.81
C THR A 215 -14.52 -39.03 -26.13
N ALA A 216 -13.93 -40.08 -26.69
CA ALA A 216 -13.96 -41.42 -26.09
C ALA A 216 -13.20 -41.47 -24.76
N LEU A 217 -12.04 -40.81 -24.71
CA LEU A 217 -11.21 -40.71 -23.51
C LEU A 217 -11.90 -39.91 -22.40
N LEU A 218 -12.52 -38.78 -22.74
CA LEU A 218 -13.31 -37.99 -21.80
C LEU A 218 -14.46 -38.78 -21.20
N ALA A 219 -15.19 -39.56 -22.02
CA ALA A 219 -16.30 -40.39 -21.54
C ALA A 219 -15.83 -41.49 -20.58
N ASP A 220 -14.70 -42.15 -20.88
CA ASP A 220 -14.09 -43.17 -19.99
C ASP A 220 -13.67 -42.55 -18.65
N TRP A 221 -13.04 -41.38 -18.66
CA TRP A 221 -12.66 -40.69 -17.42
C TRP A 221 -13.85 -40.28 -16.56
N LEU A 222 -14.91 -39.76 -17.18
CA LEU A 222 -16.14 -39.41 -16.46
C LEU A 222 -16.77 -40.64 -15.82
N GLN A 223 -16.80 -41.79 -16.52
CA GLN A 223 -17.34 -43.03 -15.97
C GLN A 223 -16.53 -43.52 -14.76
N ARG A 224 -15.19 -43.53 -14.87
CA ARG A 224 -14.32 -43.93 -13.75
C ARG A 224 -14.48 -43.03 -12.53
N LEU A 225 -14.69 -41.73 -12.74
CA LEU A 225 -14.94 -40.79 -11.66
C LEU A 225 -16.28 -41.07 -10.97
N VAL A 226 -17.34 -41.39 -11.71
CA VAL A 226 -18.63 -41.81 -11.15
C VAL A 226 -18.48 -43.09 -10.34
N ASP A 227 -17.78 -44.08 -10.89
CA ASP A 227 -17.55 -45.37 -10.23
C ASP A 227 -16.69 -45.21 -8.95
N SER A 228 -15.80 -44.21 -8.90
CA SER A 228 -14.96 -43.93 -7.72
C SER A 228 -15.66 -43.23 -6.56
N GLN A 229 -16.87 -42.70 -6.79
CA GLN A 229 -17.68 -42.00 -5.79
C GLN A 229 -18.79 -42.89 -5.18
N THR A 230 -18.89 -44.15 -5.62
CA THR A 230 -19.88 -45.14 -5.16
C THR A 230 -19.22 -46.18 -4.29
#